data_AF-A0A093ZYG8-F1
#
_entry.id   AF-A0A093ZYG8-F1
#
_cell.length_a   1.000
_cell.length_b   1.000
_cell.length_c   1.000
_cell.angle_alpha   90.00
_cell.angle_beta   90.00
_cell.angle_gamma   90.00
#
_symmetry.space_group_name_H-M   'P 1'
#
loop_
_entity.id
_entity.type
_entity.pdbx_description
1 polymer ?
#
loop_
_entity_poly.entity_id
_entity_poly.type
_entity_poly.pdbx_seq_one_letter_code
_entity_poly.pdbx_strand_id
1 'polypeptide(L)'
;MAESEGGGVPAAQKQGWSSFIKSIANFSGDLSSLTAPPFILSSTSLTEFSSYWAEHPSIFVAPAAEKDPQKRALLVLKWFLSTLKQQYASRSDKYGNEKKPLNPFLGELFLGKWVDGAGTTELVSEQVSHHPPVTAYSIHNKEKGVHLQGYNAQKASFARTINVKQIGHAVFTIPAYDETYLITLPNL
;
A
#
# COMPACT_ATOMS: atom_id res chain seq x y z
N MET A 1 -8.05 -28.18 -21.47
CA MET A 1 -6.65 -27.98 -21.89
C MET A 1 -5.91 -27.45 -20.67
N ALA A 2 -4.92 -28.18 -20.17
CA ALA A 2 -4.12 -27.72 -19.03
C ALA A 2 -3.30 -26.51 -19.49
N GLU A 3 -3.50 -25.35 -18.87
CA GLU A 3 -2.57 -24.23 -19.04
C GLU A 3 -1.18 -24.72 -18.65
N SER A 4 -0.19 -24.54 -19.53
CA SER A 4 1.18 -24.95 -19.25
C SER A 4 1.69 -24.12 -18.08
N GLU A 5 1.92 -24.75 -16.93
CA GLU A 5 2.58 -24.13 -15.79
C GLU A 5 3.87 -23.43 -16.26
N GLY A 6 3.93 -22.09 -16.11
CA GLY A 6 5.09 -21.28 -16.49
C GLY A 6 5.07 -20.66 -17.89
N GLY A 7 3.91 -20.58 -18.56
CA GLY A 7 3.78 -19.88 -19.86
C GLY A 7 4.23 -18.41 -19.86
N GLY A 8 4.14 -17.72 -18.72
CA GLY A 8 4.60 -16.33 -18.55
C GLY A 8 6.06 -16.16 -18.10
N VAL A 9 6.81 -17.25 -17.93
CA VAL A 9 8.20 -17.21 -17.44
C VAL A 9 9.16 -17.23 -18.63
N PRO A 10 10.07 -16.24 -18.76
CA PRO A 10 11.09 -16.25 -19.81
C PRO A 10 11.88 -17.58 -19.80
N ALA A 11 12.17 -18.14 -20.98
CA ALA A 11 12.79 -19.48 -21.09
C ALA A 11 14.09 -19.61 -20.28
N ALA A 12 14.90 -18.54 -20.24
CA ALA A 12 16.15 -18.46 -19.47
C ALA A 12 15.96 -18.46 -17.94
N GLN A 13 14.73 -18.24 -17.46
CA GLN A 13 14.41 -18.08 -16.03
C GLN A 13 13.56 -19.22 -15.46
N LYS A 14 13.19 -20.22 -16.28
CA LYS A 14 12.40 -21.39 -15.84
C LYS A 14 13.06 -22.18 -14.70
N GLN A 15 14.39 -22.27 -14.67
CA GLN A 15 15.11 -22.94 -13.58
C GLN A 15 15.04 -22.14 -12.26
N GLY A 16 15.19 -20.81 -12.33
CA GLY A 16 15.01 -19.92 -11.17
C GLY A 16 13.58 -19.95 -10.64
N TRP A 17 12.59 -19.98 -11.54
CA TRP A 17 11.18 -20.08 -11.18
C TRP A 17 10.83 -21.41 -10.49
N SER A 18 11.27 -22.55 -11.03
CA SER A 18 11.01 -23.85 -10.39
C SER A 18 11.67 -23.97 -9.02
N SER A 19 12.84 -23.34 -8.83
CA SER A 19 13.52 -23.27 -7.53
C SER A 19 12.77 -22.40 -6.53
N PHE A 20 12.20 -21.27 -6.98
CA PHE A 20 11.33 -20.41 -6.19
C PHE A 20 10.02 -21.11 -5.77
N ILE A 21 9.36 -21.85 -6.68
CA ILE A 21 8.15 -22.62 -6.32
C ILE A 21 8.47 -23.68 -5.26
N LYS A 22 9.63 -24.35 -5.35
CA LYS A 22 10.06 -25.31 -4.33
C LYS A 22 10.34 -24.67 -2.97
N SER A 23 10.83 -23.43 -2.93
CA SER A 23 11.07 -22.74 -1.66
C SER A 23 9.76 -22.30 -0.98
N ILE A 24 8.70 -22.03 -1.76
CA ILE A 24 7.36 -21.76 -1.23
C ILE A 24 6.81 -22.95 -0.44
N ALA A 25 7.10 -24.18 -0.86
CA ALA A 25 6.63 -25.38 -0.14
C ALA A 25 7.20 -25.49 1.29
N ASN A 26 8.34 -24.84 1.56
CA ASN A 26 9.01 -24.83 2.88
C ASN A 26 8.84 -23.48 3.60
N PHE A 27 7.88 -22.65 3.19
CA PHE A 27 7.70 -21.29 3.68
C PHE A 27 7.08 -21.24 5.09
N SER A 28 7.66 -20.40 5.96
CA SER A 28 7.28 -20.29 7.39
C SER A 28 6.38 -19.09 7.75
N GLY A 29 5.99 -18.24 6.79
CA GLY A 29 5.00 -17.15 7.02
C GLY A 29 5.46 -15.72 6.70
N ASP A 30 6.75 -15.48 6.41
CA ASP A 30 7.28 -14.15 6.09
C ASP A 30 7.74 -14.04 4.63
N LEU A 31 6.95 -13.36 3.79
CA LEU A 31 7.19 -13.22 2.34
C LEU A 31 8.54 -12.58 2.04
N SER A 32 9.06 -11.75 2.95
CA SER A 32 10.33 -11.08 2.79
C SER A 32 11.51 -12.05 2.81
N SER A 33 11.39 -13.18 3.52
CA SER A 33 12.44 -14.21 3.63
C SER A 33 12.60 -15.07 2.36
N LEU A 34 11.66 -15.00 1.42
CA LEU A 34 11.76 -15.68 0.13
C LEU A 34 12.59 -14.85 -0.86
N THR A 35 13.76 -15.37 -1.23
CA THR A 35 14.57 -14.81 -2.33
C THR A 35 13.83 -14.99 -3.66
N ALA A 36 13.28 -13.90 -4.16
CA ALA A 36 12.53 -13.82 -5.40
C ALA A 36 13.49 -13.59 -6.59
N PRO A 37 13.29 -14.25 -7.74
CA PRO A 37 14.06 -13.94 -8.95
C PRO A 37 13.96 -12.47 -9.38
N PRO A 38 15.02 -11.85 -9.94
CA PRO A 38 15.02 -10.42 -10.26
C PRO A 38 13.88 -9.95 -11.18
N PHE A 39 13.37 -10.82 -12.07
CA PHE A 39 12.30 -10.46 -13.00
C PHE A 39 10.94 -10.20 -12.35
N ILE A 40 10.73 -10.72 -11.13
CA ILE A 40 9.50 -10.49 -10.34
C ILE A 40 9.66 -9.38 -9.30
N LEU A 41 10.82 -8.70 -9.25
CA LEU A 41 11.06 -7.58 -8.34
C LEU A 41 10.61 -6.26 -8.97
N SER A 42 9.97 -5.42 -8.15
CA SER A 42 9.73 -4.01 -8.45
C SER A 42 10.93 -3.17 -7.99
N SER A 43 11.10 -2.00 -8.60
CA SER A 43 12.08 -1.00 -8.18
C SER A 43 11.55 -0.06 -7.07
N THR A 44 10.33 -0.28 -6.60
CA THR A 44 9.64 0.56 -5.62
C THR A 44 9.71 -0.05 -4.23
N SER A 45 10.05 0.76 -3.23
CA SER A 45 10.06 0.36 -1.82
C SER A 45 8.66 0.38 -1.21
N LEU A 46 8.39 -0.47 -0.22
CA LEU A 46 7.12 -0.45 0.52
C LEU A 46 6.88 0.88 1.26
N THR A 47 7.94 1.61 1.63
CA THR A 47 7.81 2.96 2.23
C THR A 47 7.12 3.95 1.29
N GLU A 48 7.23 3.77 -0.03
CA GLU A 48 6.58 4.62 -1.03
C GLU A 48 5.06 4.39 -1.11
N PHE A 49 4.58 3.22 -0.69
CA PHE A 49 3.16 2.86 -0.83
C PHE A 49 2.24 3.74 0.02
N SER A 50 2.78 4.35 1.08
CA SER A 50 2.07 5.35 1.87
C SER A 50 1.58 6.53 1.03
N SER A 51 2.21 6.82 -0.11
CA SER A 51 1.76 7.89 -1.02
C SER A 51 0.40 7.63 -1.68
N TYR A 52 0.00 6.37 -1.82
CA TYR A 52 -1.26 5.97 -2.47
C TYR A 52 -2.51 6.48 -1.75
N TRP A 53 -2.38 6.88 -0.47
CA TRP A 53 -3.48 7.47 0.29
C TRP A 53 -3.89 8.88 -0.18
N ALA A 54 -3.00 9.60 -0.89
CA ALA A 54 -3.20 11.01 -1.21
C ALA A 54 -2.88 11.37 -2.67
N GLU A 55 -2.88 10.41 -3.59
CA GLU A 55 -2.69 10.68 -5.03
C GLU A 55 -3.79 11.53 -5.67
N HIS A 56 -4.92 11.73 -4.98
CA HIS A 56 -5.98 12.66 -5.37
C HIS A 56 -6.17 13.76 -4.30
N PRO A 57 -5.27 14.76 -4.19
CA PRO A 57 -5.30 15.72 -3.09
C PRO A 57 -6.64 16.47 -2.98
N SER A 58 -7.24 16.83 -4.11
CA SER A 58 -8.56 17.48 -4.14
C SER A 58 -9.68 16.63 -3.54
N ILE A 59 -9.63 15.31 -3.69
CA ILE A 59 -10.60 14.38 -3.08
C ILE A 59 -10.27 14.17 -1.59
N PHE A 60 -8.98 14.06 -1.25
CA PHE A 60 -8.50 13.90 0.13
C PHE A 60 -8.94 15.05 1.05
N VAL A 61 -8.87 16.30 0.58
CA VAL A 61 -9.22 17.48 1.40
C VAL A 61 -10.71 17.84 1.35
N ALA A 62 -11.48 17.30 0.41
CA ALA A 62 -12.88 17.66 0.18
C ALA A 62 -13.77 17.56 1.45
N PRO A 63 -13.62 16.54 2.33
CA PRO A 63 -14.42 16.43 3.55
C PRO A 63 -14.35 17.68 4.45
N ALA A 64 -13.20 18.36 4.52
CA ALA A 64 -13.04 19.52 5.42
C ALA A 64 -13.88 20.73 5.00
N ALA A 65 -14.24 20.84 3.71
CA ALA A 65 -15.06 21.94 3.19
C ALA A 65 -16.57 21.70 3.31
N GLU A 66 -17.00 20.46 3.61
CA GLU A 66 -18.42 20.09 3.71
C GLU A 66 -18.92 20.25 5.14
N LYS A 67 -20.02 21.00 5.31
CA LYS A 67 -20.60 21.32 6.62
C LYS A 67 -21.57 20.23 7.09
N ASP A 68 -22.26 19.59 6.16
CA ASP A 68 -23.21 18.53 6.47
C ASP A 68 -22.48 17.23 6.86
N PRO A 69 -22.73 16.67 8.06
CA PRO A 69 -22.00 15.49 8.55
C PRO A 69 -22.24 14.23 7.71
N GLN A 70 -23.44 14.06 7.15
CA GLN A 70 -23.75 12.88 6.33
C GLN A 70 -23.02 12.96 4.99
N LYS A 71 -23.04 14.13 4.35
CA LYS A 71 -22.27 14.35 3.11
C LYS A 71 -20.78 14.25 3.33
N ARG A 72 -20.28 14.77 4.46
CA ARG A 72 -18.86 14.66 4.82
C ARG A 72 -18.42 13.20 4.98
N ALA A 73 -19.23 12.37 5.65
CA ALA A 73 -18.97 10.93 5.75
C ALA A 73 -18.95 10.24 4.35
N LEU A 74 -19.85 10.63 3.45
CA LEU A 74 -19.84 10.14 2.06
C LEU A 74 -18.58 10.58 1.29
N LEU A 75 -18.08 11.79 1.54
CA LEU A 75 -16.82 12.27 0.94
C LEU A 75 -15.61 11.52 1.46
N VAL A 76 -15.57 11.18 2.77
CA VAL A 76 -14.52 10.30 3.33
C VAL A 76 -14.57 8.92 2.69
N LEU A 77 -15.77 8.34 2.52
CA LEU A 77 -15.92 7.06 1.82
C LEU A 77 -15.45 7.16 0.35
N LYS A 78 -15.84 8.22 -0.36
CA LYS A 78 -15.40 8.47 -1.74
C LYS A 78 -13.89 8.58 -1.85
N TRP A 79 -13.25 9.31 -0.93
CA TRP A 79 -11.79 9.40 -0.84
C TRP A 79 -11.18 8.01 -0.66
N PHE A 80 -11.62 7.24 0.34
CA PHE A 80 -11.11 5.89 0.58
C PHE A 80 -11.24 4.98 -0.67
N LEU A 81 -12.39 4.97 -1.32
CA LEU A 81 -12.59 4.18 -2.54
C LEU A 81 -11.65 4.61 -3.68
N SER A 82 -11.32 5.90 -3.76
CA SER A 82 -10.39 6.43 -4.77
C SER A 82 -8.94 5.94 -4.58
N THR A 83 -8.54 5.53 -3.37
CA THR A 83 -7.18 5.03 -3.11
C THR A 83 -7.00 3.58 -3.55
N LEU A 84 -8.09 2.81 -3.70
CA LEU A 84 -8.02 1.35 -3.90
C LEU A 84 -7.32 0.95 -5.20
N LYS A 85 -7.52 1.72 -6.29
CA LYS A 85 -6.86 1.44 -7.57
C LYS A 85 -5.34 1.55 -7.43
N GLN A 86 -4.86 2.61 -6.81
CA GLN A 86 -3.44 2.85 -6.57
C GLN A 86 -2.83 1.77 -5.69
N GLN A 87 -3.50 1.44 -4.59
CA GLN A 87 -3.02 0.46 -3.61
C GLN A 87 -2.87 -0.95 -4.21
N TYR A 88 -3.82 -1.36 -5.07
CA TYR A 88 -3.97 -2.78 -5.45
C TYR A 88 -3.89 -3.09 -6.95
N ALA A 89 -3.93 -2.08 -7.84
CA ALA A 89 -3.92 -2.29 -9.28
C ALA A 89 -2.81 -1.53 -10.03
N SER A 90 -2.18 -0.51 -9.41
CA SER A 90 -1.15 0.32 -10.06
C SER A 90 0.01 -0.48 -10.65
N ARG A 91 0.42 -1.56 -9.99
CA ARG A 91 1.52 -2.42 -10.42
C ARG A 91 1.11 -3.35 -11.57
N SER A 92 -0.10 -3.89 -11.52
CA SER A 92 -0.66 -4.69 -12.62
C SER A 92 -0.79 -3.86 -13.91
N ASP A 93 -1.27 -2.61 -13.79
CA ASP A 93 -1.39 -1.70 -14.94
C ASP A 93 -0.02 -1.31 -15.52
N LYS A 94 1.00 -1.11 -14.67
CA LYS A 94 2.33 -0.63 -15.09
C LYS A 94 3.27 -1.73 -15.58
N TYR A 95 3.18 -2.94 -15.01
CA TYR A 95 4.13 -4.03 -15.27
C TYR A 95 3.49 -5.26 -15.92
N GLY A 96 2.18 -5.23 -16.19
CA GLY A 96 1.41 -6.35 -16.75
C GLY A 96 1.15 -7.49 -15.78
N ASN A 97 1.84 -7.53 -14.63
CA ASN A 97 1.69 -8.47 -13.53
C ASN A 97 2.11 -7.82 -12.21
N GLU A 98 1.60 -8.32 -11.09
CA GLU A 98 2.04 -7.89 -9.75
C GLU A 98 3.50 -8.29 -9.50
N LYS A 99 4.30 -7.37 -8.96
CA LYS A 99 5.73 -7.56 -8.68
C LYS A 99 6.01 -7.37 -7.20
N LYS A 100 6.90 -8.19 -6.64
CA LYS A 100 7.32 -8.09 -5.24
C LYS A 100 8.04 -6.75 -5.02
N PRO A 101 7.54 -5.86 -4.15
CA PRO A 101 8.22 -4.60 -3.82
C PRO A 101 9.50 -4.85 -3.03
N LEU A 102 10.38 -3.85 -2.99
CA LEU A 102 11.57 -3.90 -2.16
C LEU A 102 11.15 -3.91 -0.68
N ASN A 103 11.78 -4.78 0.11
CA ASN A 103 11.59 -4.82 1.56
C ASN A 103 12.43 -3.69 2.19
N PRO A 104 11.83 -2.68 2.84
CA PRO A 104 12.57 -1.55 3.38
C PRO A 104 13.48 -1.97 4.53
N PHE A 105 14.61 -1.28 4.68
CA PHE A 105 15.45 -1.43 5.88
C PHE A 105 14.88 -0.62 7.06
N LEU A 106 15.26 -0.97 8.29
CA LEU A 106 14.80 -0.25 9.49
C LEU A 106 15.25 1.22 9.44
N GLY A 107 14.31 2.15 9.63
CA GLY A 107 14.55 3.59 9.58
C GLY A 107 14.58 4.17 8.17
N GLU A 108 14.26 3.39 7.14
CA GLU A 108 14.09 3.92 5.79
C GLU A 108 12.94 4.95 5.76
N LEU A 109 13.21 6.10 5.14
CA LEU A 109 12.26 7.21 5.03
C LEU A 109 11.85 7.45 3.58
N PHE A 110 10.56 7.71 3.37
CA PHE A 110 10.04 8.29 2.13
C PHE A 110 9.23 9.54 2.45
N LEU A 111 9.73 10.68 1.98
CA LEU A 111 9.14 12.00 2.22
C LEU A 111 8.63 12.56 0.90
N GLY A 112 7.47 13.20 0.93
CA GLY A 112 6.86 13.75 -0.28
C GLY A 112 5.91 14.90 -0.01
N LYS A 113 5.54 15.60 -1.07
CA LYS A 113 4.45 16.57 -1.03
C LYS A 113 3.75 16.70 -2.37
N TRP A 114 2.46 16.94 -2.33
CA TRP A 114 1.65 17.38 -3.47
C TRP A 114 1.38 18.87 -3.31
N VAL A 115 1.64 19.64 -4.37
CA VAL A 115 1.38 21.08 -4.42
C VAL A 115 0.47 21.34 -5.62
N ASP A 116 -0.81 21.58 -5.35
CA ASP A 116 -1.82 21.81 -6.37
C ASP A 116 -2.91 22.81 -5.88
N GLY A 117 -4.05 22.87 -6.58
CA GLY A 117 -5.17 23.74 -6.19
C GLY A 117 -5.81 23.39 -4.84
N ALA A 118 -5.52 22.22 -4.27
CA ALA A 118 -5.92 21.80 -2.93
C ALA A 118 -4.96 22.31 -1.83
N GLY A 119 -3.88 23.02 -2.19
CA GLY A 119 -2.85 23.49 -1.28
C GLY A 119 -1.68 22.52 -1.20
N THR A 120 -0.90 22.61 -0.11
CA THR A 120 0.23 21.70 0.12
C THR A 120 -0.20 20.53 1.02
N THR A 121 -0.11 19.30 0.49
CA THR A 121 -0.28 18.06 1.25
C THR A 121 1.08 17.39 1.41
N GLU A 122 1.54 17.18 2.64
CA GLU A 122 2.87 16.62 2.96
C GLU A 122 2.73 15.18 3.43
N LEU A 123 3.68 14.31 3.07
CA LEU A 123 3.80 12.91 3.47
C LEU A 123 5.12 12.68 4.19
N VAL A 124 5.04 11.98 5.31
CA VAL A 124 6.16 11.30 5.98
C VAL A 124 5.82 9.83 6.06
N SER A 125 6.69 8.97 5.55
CA SER A 125 6.59 7.51 5.63
C SER A 125 7.90 6.94 6.15
N GLU A 126 7.82 6.03 7.12
CA GLU A 126 8.99 5.44 7.78
C GLU A 126 8.82 3.94 7.97
N GLN A 127 9.87 3.18 7.70
CA GLN A 127 9.96 1.79 8.12
C GLN A 127 10.32 1.71 9.60
N VAL A 128 9.32 1.57 10.47
CA VAL A 128 9.49 1.56 11.93
C VAL A 128 9.84 0.18 12.50
N SER A 129 9.73 -0.89 11.69
CA SER A 129 10.15 -2.24 12.07
C SER A 129 10.54 -3.06 10.85
N HIS A 130 11.55 -3.93 10.97
CA HIS A 130 12.00 -4.83 9.91
C HIS A 130 11.60 -6.31 10.15
N HIS A 131 11.52 -6.74 11.42
CA HIS A 131 11.11 -8.10 11.80
C HIS A 131 10.09 -8.07 12.95
N PRO A 132 8.77 -8.04 12.65
CA PRO A 132 8.16 -8.07 11.31
C PRO A 132 8.24 -6.71 10.58
N PRO A 133 8.10 -6.67 9.24
CA PRO A 133 8.06 -5.41 8.49
C PRO A 133 6.83 -4.57 8.87
N VAL A 134 7.06 -3.31 9.25
CA VAL A 134 6.00 -2.33 9.54
C VAL A 134 6.40 -0.97 8.98
N THR A 135 5.51 -0.38 8.20
CA THR A 135 5.65 0.99 7.66
C THR A 135 4.62 1.89 8.32
N ALA A 136 5.04 2.94 9.01
CA ALA A 136 4.18 3.97 9.56
C ALA A 136 4.18 5.20 8.65
N TYR A 137 3.10 5.98 8.68
CA TYR A 137 2.97 7.17 7.85
C TYR A 137 2.10 8.24 8.49
N SER A 138 2.36 9.49 8.08
CA SER A 138 1.56 10.67 8.39
C SER A 138 1.44 11.52 7.12
N ILE A 139 0.21 11.91 6.79
CA ILE A 139 -0.11 12.79 5.66
C ILE A 139 -0.97 13.93 6.16
N HIS A 140 -0.55 15.18 5.98
CA HIS A 140 -1.34 16.32 6.44
C HIS A 140 -1.42 17.41 5.38
N ASN A 141 -2.56 18.10 5.36
CA ASN A 141 -2.73 19.36 4.67
C ASN A 141 -3.18 20.40 5.71
N LYS A 142 -2.23 21.25 6.13
CA LYS A 142 -2.46 22.25 7.18
C LYS A 142 -3.41 23.34 6.73
N GLU A 143 -3.35 23.73 5.46
CA GLU A 143 -4.19 24.79 4.89
C GLU A 143 -5.67 24.39 4.85
N LYS A 144 -5.95 23.11 4.56
CA LYS A 144 -7.32 22.56 4.50
C LYS A 144 -7.77 21.90 5.80
N GLY A 145 -6.88 21.72 6.77
CA GLY A 145 -7.21 21.16 8.08
C GLY A 145 -7.59 19.68 8.05
N VAL A 146 -6.82 18.86 7.33
CA VAL A 146 -6.98 17.40 7.34
C VAL A 146 -5.66 16.72 7.70
N HIS A 147 -5.77 15.61 8.44
CA HIS A 147 -4.62 14.78 8.84
C HIS A 147 -4.99 13.31 8.72
N LEU A 148 -4.12 12.53 8.09
CA LEU A 148 -4.15 11.09 8.04
C LEU A 148 -2.90 10.55 8.73
N GLN A 149 -3.05 9.54 9.56
CA GLN A 149 -1.93 8.78 10.09
C GLN A 149 -2.27 7.30 10.13
N GLY A 150 -1.27 6.44 10.10
CA GLY A 150 -1.51 5.01 10.20
C GLY A 150 -0.23 4.22 10.11
N TYR A 151 -0.41 2.91 10.09
CA TYR A 151 0.66 1.97 9.80
C TYR A 151 0.12 0.76 9.05
N ASN A 152 0.99 0.15 8.26
CA ASN A 152 0.72 -1.09 7.55
C ASN A 152 1.77 -2.12 7.92
N ALA A 153 1.31 -3.33 8.17
CA ALA A 153 2.09 -4.54 8.25
C ALA A 153 1.32 -5.65 7.53
N GLN A 154 2.02 -6.72 7.14
CA GLN A 154 1.39 -7.80 6.40
C GLN A 154 1.84 -9.14 6.98
N LYS A 155 0.90 -10.09 7.03
CA LYS A 155 1.19 -11.48 7.29
C LYS A 155 0.66 -12.31 6.13
N ALA A 156 1.56 -13.01 5.46
CA ALA A 156 1.19 -13.86 4.34
C ALA A 156 1.19 -15.33 4.74
N SER A 157 0.29 -16.07 4.12
CA SER A 157 0.22 -17.52 4.22
C SER A 157 0.01 -18.12 2.85
N PHE A 158 0.60 -19.30 2.62
CA PHE A 158 0.49 -20.01 1.36
C PHE A 158 -0.40 -21.24 1.55
N ALA A 159 -1.41 -21.35 0.71
CA ALA A 159 -2.20 -22.57 0.50
C ALA A 159 -2.11 -22.93 -0.99
N ARG A 160 -3.24 -23.12 -1.69
CA ARG A 160 -3.26 -23.15 -3.17
C ARG A 160 -3.07 -21.76 -3.79
N THR A 161 -3.34 -20.71 -3.01
CA THR A 161 -3.16 -19.29 -3.34
C THR A 161 -2.34 -18.62 -2.26
N ILE A 162 -1.86 -17.40 -2.53
CA ILE A 162 -1.26 -16.53 -1.53
C ILE A 162 -2.39 -15.78 -0.84
N ASN A 163 -2.50 -15.88 0.48
CA ASN A 163 -3.42 -15.07 1.28
C ASN A 163 -2.61 -14.02 2.03
N VAL A 164 -2.97 -12.74 1.87
CA VAL A 164 -2.32 -11.61 2.52
C VAL A 164 -3.28 -10.98 3.52
N LYS A 165 -2.99 -11.18 4.81
CA LYS A 165 -3.68 -10.46 5.87
C LYS A 165 -2.97 -9.14 6.12
N GLN A 166 -3.67 -8.04 5.86
CA GLN A 166 -3.20 -6.72 6.24
C GLN A 166 -3.42 -6.49 7.74
N ILE A 167 -2.43 -5.92 8.40
CA ILE A 167 -2.43 -5.57 9.82
C ILE A 167 -2.18 -4.07 9.90
N GLY A 168 -2.98 -3.39 10.70
CA GLY A 168 -2.91 -1.95 10.87
C GLY A 168 -4.23 -1.28 10.55
N HIS A 169 -4.20 0.04 10.56
CA HIS A 169 -5.34 0.91 10.30
C HIS A 169 -4.84 2.30 9.94
N ALA A 170 -5.71 3.09 9.31
CA ALA A 170 -5.51 4.51 9.14
C ALA A 170 -6.54 5.28 9.99
N VAL A 171 -6.14 6.44 10.48
CA VAL A 171 -6.97 7.39 11.24
C VAL A 171 -6.96 8.70 10.46
N PHE A 172 -8.13 9.10 9.97
CA PHE A 172 -8.34 10.36 9.26
C PHE A 172 -9.09 11.35 10.16
N THR A 173 -8.52 12.52 10.38
CA THR A 173 -9.00 13.51 11.34
C THR A 173 -9.32 14.82 10.63
N ILE A 174 -10.45 15.42 10.98
CA ILE A 174 -10.88 16.74 10.52
C ILE A 174 -11.12 17.64 11.75
N PRO A 175 -10.09 18.36 12.25
CA PRO A 175 -10.17 19.09 13.51
C PRO A 175 -11.28 20.16 13.56
N ALA A 176 -11.63 20.76 12.43
CA ALA A 176 -12.68 21.77 12.36
C ALA A 176 -14.07 21.26 12.82
N TYR A 177 -14.29 19.94 12.80
CA TYR A 177 -15.53 19.31 13.23
C TYR A 177 -15.35 18.37 14.42
N ASP A 178 -14.15 18.29 15.00
CA ASP A 178 -13.80 17.29 16.04
C ASP A 178 -14.12 15.85 15.59
N GLU A 179 -13.88 15.55 14.31
CA GLU A 179 -14.22 14.25 13.72
C GLU A 179 -13.00 13.40 13.44
N THR A 180 -13.15 12.10 13.71
CA THR A 180 -12.15 11.07 13.45
C THR A 180 -12.79 9.87 12.79
N TYR A 181 -12.16 9.39 11.72
CA TYR A 181 -12.58 8.22 10.95
C TYR A 181 -11.51 7.14 11.03
N LEU A 182 -11.89 5.95 11.47
CA LEU A 182 -11.04 4.77 11.50
C LEU A 182 -11.24 3.95 10.21
N ILE A 183 -10.17 3.73 9.47
CA ILE A 183 -10.18 2.97 8.22
C ILE A 183 -9.40 1.67 8.43
N THR A 184 -10.09 0.54 8.27
CA THR A 184 -9.48 -0.79 8.30
C THR A 184 -9.08 -1.25 6.90
N LEU A 185 -8.02 -2.02 6.81
CA LEU A 185 -7.49 -2.53 5.55
C LEU A 185 -8.18 -3.86 5.17
N PRO A 186 -8.52 -4.07 3.88
CA PRO A 186 -9.09 -5.33 3.42
C PRO A 186 -8.04 -6.45 3.41
N ASN A 187 -8.51 -7.69 3.57
CA ASN A 187 -7.71 -8.87 3.25
C ASN A 187 -7.65 -9.04 1.72
N LEU A 188 -6.53 -9.59 1.23
CA LEU A 188 -6.27 -9.82 -0.20
C LEU A 188 -5.89 -11.29 -0.46
#